data_AF-A0A712HJF9-F1
#
_entry.id   AF-A0A712HJF9-F1
#
_cell.length_a   1.000
_cell.length_b   1.000
_cell.length_c   1.000
_cell.angle_alpha   90.00
_cell.angle_beta   90.00
_cell.angle_gamma   90.00
#
_symmetry.space_group_name_H-M   'P 1'
#
loop_
_entity.id
_entity.type
_entity.pdbx_description
1 polymer ?
#
loop_
_entity_poly.entity_id
_entity_poly.type
_entity_poly.pdbx_seq_one_letter_code
_entity_poly.pdbx_strand_id
1 'polypeptide(L)' 'DVRLDNQQHIDKALPGRIERRSRDVVRIMLPLVKELAKAEKTS' A
#
# COMPACT_ATOMS: atom_id res chain seq x y z
N ASP A 1 19.88 11.47 0.71
CA ASP A 1 20.18 11.45 2.16
C ASP A 1 19.21 10.49 2.80
N VAL A 2 19.70 9.36 3.34
CA VAL A 2 18.90 8.26 3.92
C VAL A 2 17.92 8.77 4.99
N ARG A 3 18.18 9.95 5.56
CA ARG A 3 17.29 10.63 6.51
C ARG A 3 15.94 11.05 5.92
N LEU A 4 15.86 11.32 4.62
CA LEU A 4 14.63 11.76 3.95
C LEU A 4 13.66 10.59 3.70
N ASP A 5 14.20 9.40 3.46
CA ASP A 5 13.43 8.16 3.26
C ASP A 5 13.04 7.48 4.58
N ASN A 6 13.36 8.11 5.72
CA ASN A 6 12.92 7.62 7.02
C ASN A 6 11.41 7.86 7.19
N GLN A 7 10.69 6.80 7.53
CA GLN A 7 9.26 6.82 7.84
C GLN A 7 8.85 7.96 8.80
N GLN A 8 9.59 8.16 9.90
CA GLN A 8 9.32 9.23 10.86
C GLN A 8 9.48 10.63 10.26
N HIS A 9 10.43 10.80 9.34
CA HIS A 9 10.64 12.06 8.63
C HIS A 9 9.47 12.33 7.67
N ILE A 10 9.06 11.33 6.90
CA ILE A 10 7.93 11.43 5.97
C ILE A 10 6.64 11.67 6.73
N ASP A 11 6.36 10.95 7.82
CA ASP A 11 5.16 11.16 8.64
C ASP A 11 5.11 12.57 9.24
N LYS A 12 6.25 13.13 9.66
CA LYS A 12 6.32 14.51 10.17
C LYS A 12 6.07 15.54 9.06
N ALA A 13 6.68 15.37 7.90
CA ALA A 13 6.56 16.31 6.78
C ALA A 13 5.20 16.21 6.08
N LEU A 14 4.58 15.03 6.11
CA LEU A 14 3.41 14.64 5.33
C LEU A 14 2.42 13.83 6.20
N PRO A 15 1.84 14.46 7.23
CA PRO A 15 1.03 13.75 8.22
C PRO A 15 -0.15 13.02 7.58
N GLY A 16 -0.26 11.73 7.92
CA GLY A 16 -1.33 10.87 7.44
C GLY A 16 -1.28 10.53 5.95
N ARG A 17 -0.22 10.90 5.21
CA ARG A 17 -0.07 10.43 3.81
C ARG A 17 0.31 8.97 3.74
N ILE A 18 1.12 8.47 4.67
CA ILE A 18 1.52 7.06 4.67
C ILE A 18 0.33 6.19 5.02
N GLU A 19 -0.41 6.52 6.09
CA GLU A 19 -1.67 5.84 6.42
C GLU A 19 -2.68 5.83 5.25
N ARG A 20 -2.87 6.96 4.57
CA ARG A 20 -3.73 7.03 3.37
C ARG A 20 -3.24 6.10 2.26
N ARG A 21 -1.95 6.15 1.93
CA ARG A 21 -1.37 5.27 0.89
C ARG A 21 -1.48 3.79 1.27
N SER A 22 -1.27 3.43 2.54
CA SER A 22 -1.45 2.07 3.02
C SER A 22 -2.88 1.57 2.80
N ARG A 23 -3.88 2.41 3.10
CA ARG A 23 -5.29 2.08 2.82
C ARG A 23 -5.58 1.97 1.33
N ASP A 24 -5.03 2.88 0.52
CA ASP A 24 -5.21 2.86 -0.94
C ASP A 24 -4.61 1.60 -1.56
N VAL A 25 -3.44 1.17 -1.12
CA VAL A 25 -2.80 -0.08 -1.56
C VAL A 25 -3.71 -1.28 -1.27
N VAL A 26 -4.25 -1.40 -0.05
CA VAL A 26 -5.15 -2.52 0.28
C VAL A 26 -6.43 -2.43 -0.55
N ARG A 27 -7.02 -1.23 -0.70
CA ARG A 27 -8.24 -1.02 -1.49
C ARG A 27 -8.06 -1.42 -2.96
N ILE A 28 -6.89 -1.15 -3.54
CA ILE A 28 -6.58 -1.47 -4.94
C ILE A 28 -6.15 -2.92 -5.10
N MET A 29 -5.22 -3.41 -4.27
CA MET A 29 -4.60 -4.73 -4.45
C MET A 29 -5.49 -5.88 -4.00
N LEU A 30 -6.28 -5.73 -2.93
CA LEU A 30 -7.12 -6.81 -2.41
C LEU A 30 -8.10 -7.38 -3.45
N PRO A 31 -8.89 -6.58 -4.20
CA PRO A 31 -9.75 -7.14 -5.24
C PRO A 31 -8.93 -7.83 -6.35
N LEU A 32 -7.79 -7.28 -6.74
CA LEU A 32 -6.95 -7.87 -7.79
C LEU A 32 -6.41 -9.24 -7.38
N VAL A 33 -5.89 -9.37 -6.15
CA VAL A 33 -5.40 -10.65 -5.62
C VAL A 33 -6.54 -11.66 -5.51
N LYS A 34 -7.76 -11.22 -5.16
CA LYS A 34 -8.94 -12.11 -5.16
C LYS A 34 -9.28 -12.62 -6.55
N GLU A 35 -9.22 -11.78 -7.58
CA GLU A 35 -9.47 -12.22 -8.96
C GLU A 35 -8.41 -13.19 -9.46
N LEU A 36 -7.13 -12.92 -9.17
CA LEU A 36 -6.03 -13.85 -9.49
C LEU A 36 -6.22 -15.21 -8.80
N ALA A 37 -6.58 -15.23 -7.52
CA ALA A 37 -6.82 -16.46 -6.78
C ALA A 37 -8.05 -17.25 -7.27
N LYS A 38 -9.02 -16.60 -7.93
CA LYS A 38 -10.13 -17.30 -8.59
C LYS A 38 -9.68 -17.94 -9.90
N ALA A 39 -8.88 -17.23 -10.69
CA ALA A 39 -8.37 -17.71 -11.97
C ALA A 39 -7.51 -18.98 -11.82
N GLU A 40 -6.70 -19.05 -10.75
CA GLU A 40 -5.91 -20.24 -10.42
C GLU A 40 -6.78 -21.48 -10.18
N LYS A 41 -7.92 -21.33 -9.48
CA LYS A 41 -8.81 -22.45 -9.14
C LYS A 41 -9.54 -23.06 -10.33
N THR A 42 -9.60 -22.35 -11.45
CA THR A 42 -10.30 -22.77 -12.67
C THR A 42 -9.37 -23.31 -13.75
N SER A 43 -8.05 -23.32 -13.51
CA SER A 43 -7.02 -23.91 -14.38
C SER A 43 -6.69 -25.33 -13.94
#